data_AF-A0A3C0DU78-F1
#
_entry.id   AF-A0A3C0DU78-F1
#
_cell.length_a   1.000
_cell.length_b   1.000
_cell.length_c   1.000
_cell.angle_alpha   90.00
_cell.angle_beta   90.00
_cell.angle_gamma   90.00
#
_symmetry.space_group_name_H-M   'P 1'
#
loop_
_entity.id
_entity.type
_entity.pdbx_description
1 polymer ?
#
loop_
_entity_poly.entity_id
_entity_poly.type
_entity_poly.pdbx_seq_one_letter_code
_entity_poly.pdbx_strand_id
1 'polypeptide(L)' 'MIIYAIVMVVLGGVIGATSGSLEGAGVLAGGGFISGLIGIVIAGPLSWVAGLIYASFINIALKAIGGLSLEME' A
#
# COMPACT_ATOMS: atom_id res chain seq x y z
N MET A 1 -4.57 3.21 -0.28
CA MET A 1 -4.74 1.74 -0.35
C MET A 1 -6.19 1.33 -0.59
N ILE A 2 -7.15 1.80 0.22
CA ILE A 2 -8.59 1.51 0.00
C ILE A 2 -9.09 2.00 -1.37
N ILE A 3 -8.64 3.19 -1.80
CA ILE A 3 -8.98 3.77 -3.11
C ILE A 3 -8.48 2.88 -4.26
N TYR A 4 -7.30 2.28 -4.14
CA TYR A 4 -6.77 1.37 -5.16
C TYR A 4 -7.63 0.09 -5.30
N ALA A 5 -8.05 -0.49 -4.17
CA ALA A 5 -8.95 -1.63 -4.19
C ALA A 5 -10.32 -1.27 -4.79
N ILE A 6 -10.88 -0.09 -4.44
CA ILE A 6 -12.13 0.41 -5.03
C ILE A 6 -11.98 0.59 -6.54
N VAL A 7 -10.88 1.18 -7.00
CA VAL A 7 -10.61 1.36 -8.43
C VAL A 7 -10.52 0.02 -9.17
N MET A 8 -9.85 -0.98 -8.60
CA MET A 8 -9.75 -2.31 -9.21
C MET A 8 -11.09 -3.05 -9.27
N VAL A 9 -11.93 -2.93 -8.23
CA VAL A 9 -13.30 -3.47 -8.24
C VAL A 9 -14.16 -2.81 -9.30
N VAL A 10 -14.14 -1.47 -9.36
CA VAL A 10 -14.94 -0.70 -10.30
C VAL A 10 -14.50 -0.99 -11.73
N LEU A 11 -13.20 -1.04 -12.01
CA LEU A 11 -12.68 -1.38 -13.34
C LEU A 11 -13.05 -2.81 -13.74
N GLY A 12 -12.93 -3.79 -12.84
CA GLY A 12 -13.35 -5.17 -13.10
C GLY A 12 -14.84 -5.28 -13.43
N GLY A 13 -15.69 -4.56 -12.68
CA GLY A 13 -17.13 -4.52 -12.92
C GLY A 13 -17.51 -3.81 -14.22
N VAL A 14 -16.87 -2.68 -14.53
CA VAL A 14 -17.10 -1.95 -15.80
C VAL A 14 -16.68 -2.77 -17.00
N ILE A 15 -15.49 -3.40 -16.96
CA ILE A 15 -14.98 -4.24 -18.06
C ILE A 15 -15.91 -5.44 -18.30
N GLY A 16 -16.34 -6.13 -17.24
CA GLY A 16 -17.25 -7.25 -17.41
C GLY A 16 -18.68 -6.83 -17.78
N ALA A 17 -19.12 -5.62 -17.44
CA ALA A 17 -20.38 -5.08 -17.96
C ALA A 17 -20.28 -4.78 -19.47
N THR A 18 -19.13 -4.28 -19.94
CA THR A 18 -18.89 -4.02 -21.36
C THR A 18 -18.70 -5.27 -22.21
N SER A 19 -18.44 -6.45 -21.62
CA SER A 19 -18.37 -7.72 -22.34
C SER A 19 -19.74 -8.36 -22.61
N GLY A 20 -20.84 -7.70 -22.22
CA GLY A 20 -22.20 -8.15 -22.52
C GLY A 20 -22.71 -9.32 -21.68
N SER A 21 -21.95 -9.75 -20.66
CA SER A 21 -22.32 -10.82 -19.74
C SER A 21 -22.42 -10.31 -18.31
N LEU A 22 -23.62 -10.38 -17.73
CA LEU A 22 -23.85 -9.99 -16.34
C LEU A 22 -23.06 -10.89 -15.35
N GLU A 23 -22.90 -12.16 -15.69
CA GLU A 23 -22.05 -13.11 -14.95
C GLU A 23 -20.56 -12.74 -15.09
N GLY A 24 -20.12 -12.36 -16.29
CA GLY A 24 -18.76 -11.87 -16.54
C GLY A 24 -18.43 -10.60 -15.75
N ALA A 25 -19.40 -9.69 -15.61
CA ALA A 25 -19.30 -8.50 -14.75
C ALA A 25 -19.07 -8.87 -13.28
N GLY A 26 -19.83 -9.84 -12.76
CA GLY A 26 -19.68 -10.31 -11.37
C GLY A 26 -18.32 -10.96 -11.11
N VAL A 27 -17.87 -11.84 -12.00
CA VAL A 27 -16.59 -12.55 -11.86
C VAL A 27 -15.40 -11.57 -11.92
N LEU A 28 -15.42 -10.63 -12.87
CA LEU A 28 -14.32 -9.67 -13.02
C LEU A 28 -14.30 -8.61 -11.92
N ALA A 29 -15.47 -8.14 -11.44
CA ALA A 29 -15.55 -7.29 -10.26
C ALA A 29 -15.03 -8.01 -9.00
N GLY A 30 -15.39 -9.29 -8.83
CA GLY A 30 -14.89 -10.13 -7.73
C GLY A 30 -13.38 -10.34 -7.79
N GLY A 31 -12.82 -10.56 -8.98
CA GLY A 31 -11.36 -10.62 -9.19
C GLY A 31 -10.66 -9.30 -8.86
N GLY A 32 -11.26 -8.17 -9.24
CA GLY A 32 -10.80 -6.83 -8.86
C GLY A 32 -10.80 -6.61 -7.34
N PHE A 33 -11.80 -7.12 -6.63
CA PHE A 33 -11.88 -7.06 -5.17
C PHE A 33 -10.76 -7.85 -4.50
N ILE A 34 -10.58 -9.11 -4.89
CA ILE A 34 -9.57 -9.99 -4.30
C ILE A 34 -8.17 -9.45 -4.58
N SER A 35 -7.87 -9.03 -5.80
CA SER A 35 -6.57 -8.44 -6.13
C SER A 35 -6.30 -7.14 -5.37
N GLY A 36 -7.32 -6.30 -5.20
CA GLY A 36 -7.28 -5.09 -4.36
C GLY A 36 -6.95 -5.41 -2.91
N LEU A 37 -7.62 -6.40 -2.31
CA LEU A 37 -7.36 -6.85 -0.94
C LEU A 37 -5.96 -7.42 -0.77
N ILE A 38 -5.49 -8.26 -1.69
CA ILE A 38 -4.12 -8.80 -1.66
C ILE A 38 -3.10 -7.65 -1.69
N GLY A 39 -3.32 -6.64 -2.54
CA GLY A 39 -2.48 -5.45 -2.58
C GLY A 39 -2.44 -4.70 -1.24
N ILE A 40 -3.58 -4.60 -0.54
CA ILE A 40 -3.65 -3.99 0.79
C ILE A 40 -2.85 -4.80 1.81
N VAL A 41 -3.06 -6.12 1.83
CA VAL A 41 -2.42 -7.05 2.78
C VAL A 41 -0.90 -7.06 2.62
N ILE A 42 -0.38 -6.90 1.41
CA ILE A 42 1.07 -6.92 1.15
C ILE A 42 1.68 -5.54 1.39
N ALA A 43 1.11 -4.48 0.80
CA ALA A 43 1.74 -3.17 0.83
C ALA A 43 1.57 -2.43 2.17
N GLY A 44 0.56 -2.77 2.98
CA GLY A 44 0.42 -2.25 4.35
C GLY A 44 1.64 -2.58 5.22
N PRO A 45 1.97 -3.87 5.43
CA PRO A 45 3.16 -4.28 6.17
C PRO A 45 4.47 -3.73 5.60
N LEU A 46 4.64 -3.71 4.27
CA LEU A 46 5.84 -3.14 3.65
C LEU A 46 6.00 -1.65 3.97
N SER A 47 4.91 -0.87 3.92
CA SER A 47 4.95 0.56 4.25
C SER A 47 5.29 0.80 5.74
N TRP A 48 4.80 -0.05 6.63
CA TRP A 48 5.12 0.00 8.05
C TRP A 48 6.60 -0.31 8.31
N VAL A 49 7.14 -1.37 7.69
CA VAL A 49 8.56 -1.73 7.79
C VAL A 49 9.45 -0.61 7.26
N ALA A 50 9.11 -0.02 6.10
CA ALA A 50 9.84 1.11 5.55
C ALA A 50 9.84 2.32 6.50
N GLY A 51 8.69 2.61 7.14
CA GLY A 51 8.57 3.66 8.15
C GLY A 51 9.44 3.42 9.38
N LEU A 52 9.50 2.18 9.89
CA LEU A 52 10.36 1.80 11.01
C LEU A 52 11.85 1.96 10.68
N ILE A 53 12.26 1.55 9.48
CA ILE A 53 13.64 1.71 9.01
C ILE A 53 13.99 3.20 8.96
N TYR A 54 13.12 4.02 8.35
CA TYR A 54 13.34 5.47 8.26
C TYR A 54 13.45 6.13 9.65
N ALA A 55 12.52 5.82 10.56
CA ALA A 55 12.56 6.34 11.94
C ALA A 55 13.84 5.93 12.68
N SER A 56 14.33 4.71 12.44
CA SER A 56 15.59 4.22 13.02
C SER A 56 16.80 5.02 12.51
N PHE A 57 16.88 5.31 11.21
CA PHE A 57 17.95 6.14 10.65
C PHE A 57 17.94 7.56 11.22
N ILE A 58 16.76 8.19 11.35
CA ILE A 58 16.64 9.52 11.95
C ILE A 58 17.12 9.51 13.41
N ASN A 59 16.72 8.51 14.20
CA ASN A 59 17.13 8.41 15.59
C ASN A 59 18.65 8.25 15.73
N ILE A 60 19.28 7.43 14.88
CA ILE A 60 20.73 7.28 14.85
C ILE A 60 21.42 8.58 14.45
N ALA A 61 20.92 9.27 13.42
CA ALA A 61 21.47 10.54 12.97
C ALA A 61 21.40 11.62 14.08
N LEU A 62 20.27 11.73 14.77
CA LEU A 62 20.10 12.65 15.88
C LEU A 62 21.05 12.33 17.05
N LYS A 63 21.25 11.05 17.37
CA LYS A 63 22.22 10.62 18.38
C LYS A 63 23.66 10.95 17.99
N ALA A 64 24.03 10.77 16.72
CA ALA A 64 25.35 11.12 16.22
C ALA A 64 25.61 12.63 16.31
N ILE A 65 24.63 13.45 15.92
CA ILE A 65 24.73 14.92 16.03
C ILE A 65 24.79 15.36 17.49
N GLY A 66 23.92 14.81 18.36
CA GLY A 66 23.94 15.12 19.79
C GLY A 66 25.23 14.69 20.49
N GLY A 67 25.80 13.54 20.08
CA GLY A 67 27.10 13.09 20.57
C GLY A 67 28.25 13.99 20.12
N LEU A 68 28.30 14.36 18.84
CA LEU A 68 29.26 15.32 18.30
C LEU A 68 29.19 16.68 18.98
N SER A 69 27.98 17.14 19.33
CA SER A 69 27.79 18.41 20.06
C SER A 69 28.41 18.40 21.46
N LEU A 70 28.48 17.25 22.13
CA LEU A 70 29.07 17.10 23.46
C LEU A 70 30.60 16.98 23.42
N GLU A 71 31.16 16.51 22.31
CA GLU A 71 32.62 16.44 22.11
C GLU A 71 33.23 17.78 21.66
N MET A 72 32.39 18.73 21.23
CA MET A 72 32.81 20.06 20.77
C MET A 72 32.76 21.15 21.86
N GLU A 73 32.24 20.84 23.05
CA GLU A 73 32.25 21.70 24.25
C GLU A 73 33.44 21.38 25.15
#